data_AF-A0A6G2W1D0-F1
#
_entry.id   AF-A0A6G2W1D0-F1
#
_cell.length_a   1.000
_cell.length_b   1.000
_cell.length_c   1.000
_cell.angle_alpha   90.00
_cell.angle_beta   90.00
_cell.angle_gamma   90.00
#
_symmetry.space_group_name_H-M   'P 1'
#
loop_
_entity.id
_entity.type
_entity.pdbx_description
1 polymer ?
#
loop_
_entity_poly.entity_id
_entity_poly.type
_entity_poly.pdbx_seq_one_letter_code
_entity_poly.pdbx_strand_id
1 'polypeptide(L)'
;AVSVGAAAVAVAVLARAVPLPTPASVVVALLAAAGAGIAVGGMTDFGTKGALLGGAAAACALIGHRAASYDYPSRFVHFTAGVSLPLSAAAPVVWVLGRALG
;
A
#
# COMPACT_ATOMS: atom_id res chain seq x y z
N ALA A 1 7.00 10.20 -6.19
CA ALA A 1 7.09 8.81 -5.69
C ALA A 1 6.56 8.63 -4.27
N VAL A 2 7.19 9.22 -3.24
CA VAL A 2 6.84 8.96 -1.83
C VAL A 2 5.36 9.25 -1.52
N SER A 3 4.82 10.39 -1.96
CA SER A 3 3.41 10.75 -1.75
C SER A 3 2.45 9.76 -2.40
N VAL A 4 2.74 9.32 -3.63
CA VAL A 4 1.96 8.33 -4.38
C VAL A 4 2.00 6.98 -3.66
N GLY A 5 3.18 6.54 -3.24
CA GLY A 5 3.36 5.28 -2.51
C GLY A 5 2.64 5.30 -1.15
N ALA A 6 2.81 6.36 -0.35
CA ALA A 6 2.16 6.49 0.95
C ALA A 6 0.63 6.49 0.84
N ALA A 7 0.08 7.24 -0.13
CA ALA A 7 -1.36 7.25 -0.39
C ALA A 7 -1.88 5.88 -0.83
N ALA A 8 -1.16 5.20 -1.73
CA ALA A 8 -1.51 3.86 -2.19
C ALA A 8 -1.51 2.83 -1.03
N VAL A 9 -0.50 2.88 -0.15
CA VAL A 9 -0.43 2.02 1.05
C VAL A 9 -1.63 2.29 1.97
N ALA A 10 -1.93 3.56 2.25
CA ALA A 10 -3.06 3.94 3.10
C ALA A 10 -4.38 3.41 2.52
N VAL A 11 -4.63 3.63 1.23
CA VAL A 11 -5.85 3.16 0.55
C VAL A 11 -5.92 1.62 0.53
N ALA A 12 -4.81 0.92 0.27
CA ALA A 12 -4.77 -0.53 0.32
C ALA A 12 -5.16 -1.07 1.70
N VAL A 13 -4.59 -0.53 2.77
CA VAL A 13 -4.87 -0.96 4.15
C VAL A 13 -6.32 -0.62 4.54
N LEU A 14 -6.85 0.54 4.13
CA LEU A 14 -8.25 0.88 4.35
C LEU A 14 -9.20 -0.06 3.60
N ALA A 15 -8.89 -0.41 2.35
CA ALA A 15 -9.67 -1.37 1.57
C ALA A 15 -9.69 -2.77 2.24
N ARG A 16 -8.62 -3.15 2.94
CA ARG A 16 -8.55 -4.39 3.72
C ARG A 16 -9.47 -4.40 4.95
N ALA A 17 -9.94 -3.25 5.41
CA ALA A 17 -10.90 -3.16 6.51
C ALA A 17 -12.35 -3.45 6.08
N VAL A 18 -12.63 -3.47 4.77
CA VAL A 18 -13.96 -3.81 4.25
C VAL A 18 -14.23 -5.30 4.47
N PRO A 19 -15.39 -5.68 5.05
CA PRO A 19 -15.73 -7.07 5.36
C PRO A 19 -16.03 -7.85 4.08
N LEU A 20 -14.97 -8.36 3.44
CA LEU A 20 -15.02 -9.16 2.23
C LEU A 20 -14.29 -10.49 2.45
N PRO A 21 -14.61 -11.53 1.66
CA PRO A 21 -13.78 -12.74 1.60
C PRO A 21 -12.32 -12.37 1.31
N THR A 22 -11.38 -13.04 1.99
CA THR A 22 -9.94 -12.70 1.93
C THR A 22 -9.40 -12.49 0.52
N PRO A 23 -9.69 -13.37 -0.48
CA PRO A 23 -9.20 -13.19 -1.85
C PRO A 23 -9.77 -11.93 -2.51
N ALA A 24 -11.08 -11.71 -2.38
CA ALA A 24 -11.75 -10.52 -2.91
C ALA A 24 -11.17 -9.24 -2.29
N SER A 25 -10.94 -9.24 -0.99
CA SER A 25 -10.32 -8.12 -0.28
C SER A 25 -8.90 -7.81 -0.77
N VAL A 26 -8.10 -8.82 -1.17
CA VAL A 26 -6.75 -8.58 -1.75
C VAL A 26 -6.89 -7.87 -3.09
N VAL A 27 -7.75 -8.40 -3.96
CA VAL A 27 -7.96 -7.85 -5.30
C VAL A 27 -8.47 -6.41 -5.22
N VAL A 28 -9.47 -6.15 -4.37
CA VAL A 28 -10.03 -4.80 -4.16
C VAL A 28 -8.96 -3.85 -3.63
N ALA A 29 -8.12 -4.27 -2.67
CA ALA A 29 -7.05 -3.43 -2.15
C ALA A 29 -6.00 -3.07 -3.20
N LEU A 30 -5.60 -4.01 -4.05
CA LEU A 30 -4.64 -3.75 -5.14
C LEU A 30 -5.23 -2.80 -6.19
N LEU A 31 -6.48 -3.01 -6.59
CA LEU A 31 -7.18 -2.14 -7.55
C LEU A 31 -7.38 -0.73 -6.98
N ALA A 32 -7.82 -0.61 -5.73
CA ALA A 32 -8.01 0.68 -5.07
C ALA A 32 -6.68 1.44 -4.94
N ALA A 33 -5.58 0.75 -4.60
CA ALA A 33 -4.27 1.36 -4.51
C ALA A 33 -3.69 1.77 -5.86
N ALA A 34 -3.94 1.00 -6.93
CA ALA A 34 -3.60 1.41 -8.29
C ALA A 34 -4.39 2.67 -8.70
N GLY A 35 -5.69 2.73 -8.38
CA GLY A 35 -6.53 3.91 -8.58
C GLY A 35 -6.05 5.13 -7.80
N ALA A 36 -5.69 4.97 -6.53
CA ALA A 36 -5.08 6.01 -5.71
C ALA A 36 -3.72 6.45 -6.29
N GLY A 37 -2.95 5.49 -6.81
CA GLY A 37 -1.72 5.73 -7.53
C GLY A 37 -1.90 6.61 -8.76
N ILE A 38 -2.96 6.39 -9.54
CA ILE A 38 -3.33 7.25 -10.69
C ILE A 38 -3.72 8.65 -10.21
N ALA A 39 -4.62 8.74 -9.22
CA ALA A 39 -5.16 10.01 -8.74
C ALA A 39 -4.04 10.93 -8.18
N VAL A 40 -3.21 10.40 -7.29
CA VAL A 40 -2.08 11.15 -6.72
C VAL A 40 -0.94 11.29 -7.73
N GLY A 41 -0.73 10.28 -8.57
CA GLY A 41 0.25 10.33 -9.66
C GLY A 41 -0.03 11.46 -10.64
N GLY A 42 -1.30 11.72 -10.98
CA GLY A 42 -1.73 12.82 -11.84
C GLY A 42 -1.52 14.22 -11.23
N MET A 43 -1.33 14.32 -9.91
CA MET A 43 -0.93 15.57 -9.23
C MET A 43 0.60 15.75 -9.20
N THR A 44 1.35 14.85 -9.83
CA THR A 44 2.82 14.81 -9.85
C THR A 44 3.33 14.50 -11.27
N ASP A 45 4.64 14.48 -11.47
CA ASP A 45 5.25 14.12 -12.75
C ASP A 45 5.08 12.65 -13.15
N PHE A 46 4.57 11.80 -12.24
CA PHE A 46 4.35 10.38 -12.50
C PHE A 46 3.17 10.12 -13.44
N GLY A 47 2.15 10.98 -13.45
CA GLY A 47 0.93 10.78 -14.23
C GLY A 47 0.32 9.38 -14.03
N THR A 48 -0.02 8.70 -15.13
CA THR A 48 -0.59 7.35 -15.11
C THR A 48 0.38 6.27 -14.64
N LYS A 49 1.70 6.51 -14.67
CA LYS A 49 2.71 5.59 -14.11
C LYS A 49 2.55 5.40 -12.61
N GLY A 50 1.85 6.33 -11.94
CA GLY A 50 1.45 6.20 -10.55
C GLY A 50 0.64 4.93 -10.27
N ALA A 51 -0.07 4.37 -11.26
CA ALA A 51 -0.79 3.10 -11.14
C ALA A 51 0.16 1.92 -10.81
N LEU A 52 1.26 1.81 -11.55
CA LEU A 52 2.28 0.77 -11.37
C LEU A 52 2.97 0.92 -10.01
N LEU A 53 3.36 2.16 -9.66
CA LEU A 53 3.96 2.46 -8.37
C LEU A 53 3.01 2.12 -7.21
N GLY A 54 1.74 2.51 -7.31
CA GLY A 54 0.72 2.25 -6.29
C GLY A 54 0.39 0.78 -6.14
N GLY A 55 0.24 0.05 -7.26
CA GLY A 55 -0.01 -1.39 -7.24
C GLY A 55 1.15 -2.19 -6.64
N ALA A 56 2.39 -1.86 -7.01
CA ALA A 56 3.58 -2.52 -6.47
C ALA A 56 3.78 -2.21 -4.98
N ALA A 57 3.59 -0.94 -4.57
CA ALA A 57 3.63 -0.54 -3.16
C ALA A 57 2.57 -1.28 -2.33
N ALA A 58 1.35 -1.40 -2.87
CA ALA A 58 0.26 -2.12 -2.21
C ALA A 58 0.55 -3.61 -2.06
N ALA A 59 1.12 -4.27 -3.07
CA ALA A 59 1.49 -5.67 -2.96
C ALA A 59 2.44 -5.91 -1.77
N CYS A 60 3.49 -5.08 -1.64
CA CYS A 60 4.40 -5.13 -0.50
C CYS A 60 3.71 -4.79 0.83
N ALA A 61 2.84 -3.78 0.82
CA ALA A 61 2.10 -3.37 2.01
C ALA A 61 1.17 -4.46 2.55
N LEU A 62 0.52 -5.23 1.67
CA LEU A 62 -0.32 -6.35 2.08
C LEU A 62 0.48 -7.47 2.75
N ILE A 63 1.72 -7.69 2.33
CA ILE A 63 2.64 -8.62 3.00
C ILE A 63 2.99 -8.10 4.40
N GLY A 64 3.36 -6.81 4.52
CA GLY A 64 3.61 -6.18 5.82
C GLY A 64 2.38 -6.19 6.73
N HIS A 65 1.19 -5.96 6.18
CA HIS A 65 -0.08 -6.03 6.91
C HIS A 65 -0.37 -7.45 7.39
N ARG A 66 -0.02 -8.47 6.59
CA ARG A 66 -0.12 -9.87 7.02
C ARG A 66 0.84 -10.16 8.16
N ALA A 67 2.08 -9.66 8.10
CA ALA A 67 3.03 -9.82 9.19
C ALA A 67 2.52 -9.17 10.49
N ALA A 68 1.95 -7.95 10.41
CA ALA A 68 1.38 -7.24 11.57
C ALA A 68 0.25 -7.99 12.28
N SER A 69 -0.46 -8.88 11.57
CA SER A 69 -1.53 -9.68 12.16
C SER A 69 -1.04 -10.71 13.19
N TYR A 70 0.26 -11.06 13.17
CA TYR A 70 0.85 -12.00 14.11
C TYR A 70 1.16 -11.40 15.49
N ASP A 71 1.14 -10.07 15.65
CA ASP A 71 1.44 -9.38 16.92
C ASP A 71 0.24 -9.30 17.89
N TYR A 72 -0.89 -9.92 17.55
CA TYR A 72 -2.08 -10.01 18.42
C TYR A 72 -1.81 -10.99 19.60
N PRO A 73 -2.24 -10.72 20.87
CA PRO A 73 -3.32 -9.82 21.32
C PRO A 73 -2.90 -8.42 21.81
N SER A 74 -1.62 -8.04 21.74
CA SER A 74 -1.20 -6.73 22.23
C SER A 74 -1.76 -5.60 21.36
N ARG A 75 -2.75 -4.87 21.85
CA ARG A 75 -3.40 -3.77 21.11
C ARG A 75 -2.44 -2.67 20.64
N PHE A 76 -1.47 -2.31 21.48
CA PHE A 76 -0.52 -1.25 21.17
C PHE A 76 0.47 -1.69 20.10
N VAL A 77 1.05 -2.89 20.25
CA VAL A 77 2.01 -3.44 19.29
C VAL A 77 1.32 -3.74 17.97
N HIS A 78 0.11 -4.31 18.01
CA HIS A 78 -0.65 -4.59 16.80
C HIS A 78 -1.00 -3.30 16.04
N PHE A 79 -1.34 -2.21 16.75
CA PHE A 79 -1.58 -0.91 16.10
C PHE A 79 -0.30 -0.34 15.47
N THR A 80 0.82 -0.35 16.19
CA THR A 80 2.08 0.19 15.66
C THR A 80 2.60 -0.65 14.50
N ALA A 81 2.58 -1.98 14.62
CA ALA A 81 2.94 -2.92 13.56
C ALA A 81 2.01 -2.79 12.34
N GLY A 82 0.71 -2.58 12.57
CA GLY A 82 -0.30 -2.39 11.54
C GLY A 82 -0.06 -1.17 10.64
N VAL A 83 0.73 -0.18 11.10
CA VAL A 83 1.15 0.98 10.30
C VAL A 83 2.58 0.84 9.81
N SER A 84 3.51 0.44 10.68
CA SER A 84 4.95 0.45 10.39
C SER A 84 5.36 -0.64 9.42
N LEU A 85 4.80 -1.86 9.54
CA LEU A 85 5.19 -3.00 8.70
C LEU A 85 4.73 -2.84 7.24
N PRO A 86 3.47 -2.41 6.95
CA PRO A 86 3.07 -2.12 5.58
C PRO A 86 3.94 -1.05 4.90
N LEU A 87 4.24 0.04 5.61
CA LEU A 87 5.08 1.13 5.09
C LEU A 87 6.53 0.67 4.88
N SER A 88 7.10 -0.05 5.84
CA SER A 88 8.47 -0.58 5.76
C SER A 88 8.63 -1.56 4.61
N ALA A 89 7.66 -2.45 4.42
CA ALA A 89 7.68 -3.40 3.32
C ALA A 89 7.58 -2.70 1.94
N ALA A 90 6.80 -1.63 1.84
CA ALA A 90 6.62 -0.90 0.58
C ALA A 90 7.79 0.04 0.24
N ALA A 91 8.50 0.57 1.24
CA ALA A 91 9.50 1.62 1.06
C ALA A 91 10.60 1.30 0.03
N PRO A 92 11.22 0.09 0.01
CA PRO A 92 12.24 -0.24 -0.98
C PRO A 92 11.70 -0.17 -2.42
N VAL A 93 10.51 -0.71 -2.64
CA VAL A 93 9.87 -0.73 -3.97
C VAL A 93 9.47 0.68 -4.40
N VAL A 94 8.94 1.50 -3.49
CA VAL A 94 8.61 2.90 -3.78
C VAL A 94 9.86 3.69 -4.17
N TRP A 95 10.98 3.45 -3.50
CA TRP A 95 12.25 4.09 -3.83
C TRP A 95 12.78 3.64 -5.19
N VAL A 96 12.87 2.32 -5.44
CA VAL A 96 13.39 1.77 -6.70
C VAL A 96 12.54 2.21 -7.89
N LEU A 97 11.21 2.00 -7.82
CA LEU A 97 10.30 2.39 -8.91
C LEU A 97 10.20 3.90 -9.06
N GLY A 98 10.29 4.64 -7.95
CA GLY A 98 10.37 6.09 -7.99
C GLY A 98 11.55 6.58 -8.82
N ARG A 99 12.71 5.92 -8.72
CA ARG A 99 13.90 6.25 -9.52
C ARG A 99 13.80 5.77 -10.97
N ALA A 100 13.15 4.64 -11.21
CA ALA A 100 13.04 4.04 -12.53
C ALA A 100 12.00 4.74 -13.43
N LEU A 101 10.94 5.29 -12.85
CA LEU A 101 9.80 5.83 -13.60
C LEU A 101 9.91 7.33 -13.92
N GLY A 102 10.78 8.06 -13.21
CA GLY A 102 11.01 9.51 -13.35
C GLY A 102 10.60 10.27 -12.11
#